data_AF-A0A256ZQ95-F1
#
_entry.id   AF-A0A256ZQ95-F1
#
_cell.length_a   1.000
_cell.length_b   1.000
_cell.length_c   1.000
_cell.angle_alpha   90.00
_cell.angle_beta   90.00
_cell.angle_gamma   90.00
#
_symmetry.space_group_name_H-M   'P 1'
#
loop_
_entity.id
_entity.type
_entity.pdbx_description
1 polymer ?
#
loop_
_entity_poly.entity_id
_entity_poly.type
_entity_poly.pdbx_seq_one_letter_code
_entity_poly.pdbx_strand_id
1 'polypeptide(L)'
;MGIFSASDVSTGGVSTSYGGKGLSDFAQMKVLDHTFSDGSLILVFINGAGVRADNLSVSVEDVDFSEGLDSRSVRAGDTFRLVAVPDVCGSGVGGYDVTVDISYVNSVVGLERVDSGRVWGPCE
;
A
#
# COMPACT_ATOMS: atom_id res chain seq x y z
N MET A 1 -21.85 -35.13 21.34
CA MET A 1 -21.12 -34.32 22.34
C MET A 1 -19.79 -35.01 22.59
N GLY A 2 -18.68 -34.34 22.27
CA GLY A 2 -17.31 -34.87 22.34
C GLY A 2 -16.41 -34.11 21.34
N ILE A 3 -15.29 -33.58 21.83
CA ILE A 3 -14.53 -32.45 21.26
C ILE A 3 -13.04 -32.85 21.11
N PHE A 4 -12.32 -32.20 20.17
CA PHE A 4 -10.86 -32.11 19.91
C PHE A 4 -10.19 -33.32 19.23
N SER A 5 -9.14 -33.21 18.41
CA SER A 5 -8.11 -32.17 18.22
C SER A 5 -7.50 -32.26 16.81
N ALA A 6 -7.10 -31.14 16.20
CA ALA A 6 -6.30 -31.11 14.97
C ALA A 6 -4.82 -31.36 15.32
N SER A 7 -4.18 -32.29 14.61
CA SER A 7 -2.75 -32.56 14.75
C SER A 7 -1.97 -31.83 13.65
N ASP A 8 -0.97 -31.08 14.11
CA ASP A 8 0.05 -30.39 13.34
C ASP A 8 0.73 -31.28 12.29
N VAL A 9 0.89 -30.75 11.08
CA VAL A 9 1.97 -31.15 10.17
C VAL A 9 2.89 -29.95 10.01
N SER A 10 3.98 -29.98 10.76
CA SER A 10 5.14 -29.12 10.53
C SER A 10 6.08 -29.80 9.51
N THR A 11 6.39 -29.12 8.43
CA THR A 11 7.65 -29.30 7.70
C THR A 11 8.30 -27.95 7.58
N GLY A 12 9.43 -27.80 8.28
CA GLY A 12 10.13 -26.54 8.45
C GLY A 12 10.94 -26.09 7.22
N GLY A 13 11.20 -24.78 7.23
CA GLY A 13 12.53 -24.26 6.91
C GLY A 13 12.70 -23.53 5.59
N VAL A 14 12.36 -22.23 5.55
CA VAL A 14 13.29 -21.16 5.14
C VAL A 14 12.98 -19.92 5.99
N SER A 15 14.01 -19.38 6.64
CA SER A 15 13.95 -18.18 7.48
C SER A 15 14.30 -16.91 6.68
N THR A 16 13.65 -15.81 7.08
CA THR A 16 14.05 -14.39 6.96
C THR A 16 14.13 -13.76 5.56
N SER A 17 13.02 -13.18 5.09
CA SER A 17 12.78 -11.72 5.04
C SER A 17 11.64 -11.37 4.09
N TYR A 18 10.38 -11.50 4.53
CA TYR A 18 9.27 -10.73 3.96
C TYR A 18 8.24 -10.62 5.07
N GLY A 19 8.02 -9.41 5.57
CA GLY A 19 7.01 -9.10 6.58
C GLY A 19 5.57 -9.22 6.05
N GLY A 20 5.29 -10.25 5.25
CA GLY A 20 3.94 -10.57 4.79
C GLY A 20 3.11 -11.06 5.95
N LYS A 21 2.41 -10.14 6.61
CA LYS A 21 1.35 -10.49 7.58
C LYS A 21 0.10 -10.87 6.79
N GLY A 22 -0.48 -12.03 7.12
CA GLY A 22 -1.69 -12.54 6.52
C GLY A 22 -2.83 -11.51 6.52
N LEU A 23 -3.55 -11.45 5.41
CA LEU A 23 -4.58 -10.45 5.12
C LEU A 23 -5.95 -10.95 5.60
N SER A 24 -6.34 -10.54 6.81
CA SER A 24 -7.74 -10.46 7.20
C SER A 24 -8.24 -9.03 6.90
N ASP A 25 -9.26 -8.95 6.04
CA ASP A 25 -10.08 -7.78 5.73
C ASP A 25 -9.39 -6.66 4.93
N PHE A 26 -9.34 -6.87 3.61
CA PHE A 26 -9.30 -5.77 2.66
C PHE A 26 -10.71 -5.15 2.61
N ALA A 27 -10.90 -4.03 3.30
CA ALA A 27 -12.08 -3.16 3.19
C ALA A 27 -11.71 -1.74 2.72
N GLN A 28 -10.44 -1.52 2.36
CA GLN A 28 -9.84 -0.21 2.07
C GLN A 28 -8.67 -0.35 1.10
N MET A 29 -8.22 0.76 0.51
CA MET A 29 -6.97 0.78 -0.27
C MET A 29 -5.75 0.80 0.64
N LYS A 30 -4.68 0.13 0.21
CA LYS A 30 -3.45 -0.02 1.01
C LYS A 30 -2.23 0.00 0.11
N VAL A 31 -1.12 0.49 0.67
CA VAL A 31 0.22 0.24 0.11
C VAL A 31 0.52 -1.25 0.29
N LEU A 32 0.84 -1.92 -0.81
CA LEU A 32 1.26 -3.32 -0.84
C LEU A 32 2.79 -3.44 -0.72
N ASP A 33 3.52 -2.55 -1.39
CA ASP A 33 4.97 -2.52 -1.42
C ASP A 33 5.48 -1.11 -1.67
N HIS A 34 6.71 -0.85 -1.25
CA HIS A 34 7.37 0.44 -1.41
C HIS A 34 8.88 0.28 -1.53
N THR A 35 9.50 1.10 -2.37
CA THR A 35 10.95 1.09 -2.57
C THR A 35 11.42 2.50 -2.89
N PHE A 36 12.49 2.94 -2.23
CA PHE A 36 13.17 4.18 -2.60
C PHE A 36 14.37 3.85 -3.47
N SER A 37 14.46 4.45 -4.65
CA SER A 37 15.54 4.21 -5.60
C SER A 37 15.69 5.41 -6.53
N ASP A 38 16.92 5.80 -6.82
CA ASP A 38 17.27 6.89 -7.74
C ASP A 38 16.54 8.21 -7.42
N GLY A 39 16.42 8.54 -6.13
CA GLY A 39 15.76 9.76 -5.66
C GLY A 39 14.23 9.74 -5.72
N SER A 40 13.62 8.60 -6.03
CA SER A 40 12.17 8.45 -6.17
C SER A 40 11.64 7.39 -5.20
N LEU A 41 10.48 7.67 -4.60
CA LEU A 41 9.70 6.70 -3.84
C LEU A 41 8.69 6.03 -4.78
N ILE A 42 8.89 4.74 -5.03
CA ILE A 42 7.99 3.91 -5.80
C ILE A 42 7.02 3.25 -4.83
N LEU A 43 5.72 3.46 -5.05
CA LEU A 43 4.65 2.89 -4.23
C LEU A 43 3.79 1.97 -5.10
N VAL A 44 3.54 0.76 -4.62
CA VAL A 44 2.59 -0.18 -5.22
C VAL A 44 1.40 -0.29 -4.28
N PHE A 45 0.21 -0.08 -4.82
CA PHE A 45 -1.02 -0.11 -4.07
C PHE A 45 -1.89 -1.28 -4.51
N ILE A 46 -2.79 -1.72 -3.64
CA ILE A 46 -3.85 -2.67 -3.96
C ILE A 46 -5.20 -2.07 -3.60
N ASN A 47 -6.17 -2.20 -4.51
CA ASN A 47 -7.54 -1.84 -4.21
C ASN A 47 -8.22 -2.96 -3.42
N GLY A 48 -8.15 -2.85 -2.10
CA GLY A 48 -8.85 -3.71 -1.16
C GLY A 48 -10.27 -3.27 -0.82
N ALA A 49 -10.85 -2.23 -1.44
CA ALA A 49 -12.15 -1.70 -1.04
C ALA A 49 -13.35 -2.59 -1.43
N GLY A 50 -13.11 -3.74 -2.08
CA GLY A 50 -14.16 -4.66 -2.54
C GLY A 50 -15.02 -4.14 -3.70
N VAL A 51 -14.74 -2.92 -4.18
CA VAL A 51 -15.42 -2.27 -5.30
C VAL A 51 -14.40 -1.54 -6.19
N ARG A 52 -14.84 -1.08 -7.36
CA ARG A 52 -14.02 -0.18 -8.19
C ARG A 52 -13.89 1.19 -7.52
N ALA A 53 -12.65 1.68 -7.48
CA ALA A 53 -12.28 3.01 -7.02
C ALA A 53 -12.07 3.92 -8.23
N ASP A 54 -12.71 5.08 -8.25
CA ASP A 54 -12.61 6.09 -9.30
C ASP A 54 -12.05 7.41 -8.77
N ASN A 55 -11.56 8.27 -9.65
CA ASN A 55 -10.96 9.56 -9.32
C ASN A 55 -9.85 9.46 -8.26
N LEU A 56 -8.92 8.51 -8.48
CA LEU A 56 -7.80 8.28 -7.60
C LEU A 56 -6.91 9.52 -7.48
N SER A 57 -6.53 9.82 -6.24
CA SER A 57 -5.50 10.78 -5.89
C SER A 57 -4.65 10.24 -4.75
N VAL A 58 -3.35 10.52 -4.80
CA VAL A 58 -2.39 10.06 -3.80
C VAL A 58 -1.50 11.22 -3.40
N SER A 59 -1.34 11.43 -2.10
CA SER A 59 -0.36 12.38 -1.54
C SER A 59 0.65 11.67 -0.65
N VAL A 60 1.88 12.20 -0.64
CA VAL A 60 2.97 11.77 0.24
C VAL A 60 3.47 13.01 0.97
N GLU A 61 3.45 13.00 2.32
CA GLU A 61 3.78 14.17 3.15
C GLU A 61 3.06 15.45 2.67
N ASP A 62 1.75 15.37 2.49
CA ASP A 62 0.88 16.47 2.01
C ASP A 62 1.18 16.99 0.59
N VAL A 63 2.09 16.36 -0.16
CA VAL A 63 2.35 16.67 -1.57
C VAL A 63 1.56 15.74 -2.48
N ASP A 64 0.72 16.30 -3.35
CA ASP A 64 -0.10 15.54 -4.30
C ASP A 64 0.72 15.02 -5.50
N PHE A 65 0.68 13.71 -5.72
CA PHE A 65 1.33 13.01 -6.83
C PHE A 65 0.33 12.34 -7.79
N SER A 66 -0.92 12.79 -7.81
CA SER A 66 -1.99 12.20 -8.62
C SER A 66 -1.72 12.19 -10.13
N GLU A 67 -0.85 13.07 -10.64
CA GLU A 67 -0.45 13.07 -12.05
C GLU A 67 0.47 11.90 -12.42
N GLY A 68 1.16 11.31 -11.44
CA GLY A 68 2.04 10.16 -11.62
C GLY A 68 1.33 8.80 -11.63
N LEU A 69 0.00 8.78 -11.50
CA LEU A 69 -0.80 7.56 -11.51
C LEU A 69 -1.02 7.06 -12.94
N ASP A 70 -0.74 5.78 -13.18
CA ASP A 70 -0.99 5.09 -14.44
C ASP A 70 -2.49 4.96 -14.77
N SER A 71 -3.34 4.93 -13.74
CA SER A 71 -4.79 4.91 -13.88
C SER A 71 -5.49 5.75 -12.81
N ARG A 72 -6.52 6.49 -13.23
CA ARG A 72 -7.45 7.20 -12.34
C ARG A 72 -8.58 6.30 -11.80
N SER A 73 -8.58 5.03 -12.18
CA SER A 73 -9.62 4.07 -11.83
C SER A 73 -9.09 2.64 -11.71
N VAL A 74 -9.39 1.95 -10.61
CA VAL A 74 -8.82 0.64 -10.28
C VAL A 74 -9.92 -0.30 -9.81
N ARG A 75 -10.02 -1.50 -10.38
CA ARG A 75 -11.05 -2.48 -9.97
C ARG A 75 -10.68 -3.11 -8.63
N ALA A 76 -11.66 -3.71 -7.97
CA ALA A 76 -11.42 -4.46 -6.74
C ALA A 76 -10.39 -5.58 -6.98
N GLY A 77 -9.37 -5.64 -6.13
CA GLY A 77 -8.28 -6.63 -6.21
C GLY A 77 -7.15 -6.28 -7.16
N ASP A 78 -7.31 -5.26 -8.02
CA ASP A 78 -6.24 -4.81 -8.92
C ASP A 78 -5.20 -4.00 -8.14
N THR A 79 -3.97 -4.00 -8.67
CA THR A 79 -2.86 -3.18 -8.19
C THR A 79 -2.60 -2.02 -9.15
N PHE A 80 -2.04 -0.94 -8.62
CA PHE A 80 -1.56 0.19 -9.41
C PHE A 80 -0.26 0.73 -8.83
N ARG A 81 0.50 1.45 -9.64
CA ARG A 81 1.83 1.93 -9.28
C ARG A 81 1.91 3.45 -9.37
N LEU A 82 2.56 4.03 -8.38
CA LEU A 82 2.93 5.44 -8.34
C LEU A 82 4.45 5.57 -8.27
N VAL A 83 4.99 6.52 -9.03
CA VAL A 83 6.35 7.02 -8.84
C VAL A 83 6.23 8.43 -8.28
N ALA A 84 6.55 8.58 -7.00
CA ALA A 84 6.63 9.87 -6.36
C ALA A 84 8.10 10.30 -6.27
N VAL A 85 8.37 11.60 -6.32
CA VAL A 85 9.72 12.16 -6.12
C VAL A 85 9.71 13.06 -4.89
N PRO A 86 9.36 12.54 -3.70
CA PRO A 86 9.30 13.35 -2.50
C PRO A 86 10.72 13.57 -1.95
N ASP A 87 10.98 14.74 -1.36
CA ASP A 87 12.26 15.05 -0.72
C ASP A 87 12.36 14.39 0.68
N VAL A 88 12.43 13.06 0.69
CA VAL A 88 12.34 12.24 1.91
C VAL A 88 13.68 11.65 2.33
N CYS A 89 14.62 11.65 1.37
CA CYS A 89 15.99 11.18 1.55
C CYS A 89 16.96 12.32 1.27
N GLY A 90 17.01 13.28 2.19
CA GLY A 90 17.99 14.35 2.17
C GLY A 90 19.43 13.82 2.35
N SER A 91 20.42 14.67 2.04
CA SER A 91 21.84 14.29 2.21
C SER A 91 22.16 13.88 3.65
N GLY A 92 22.66 12.66 3.84
CA GLY A 92 23.05 12.12 5.15
C GLY A 92 21.92 11.50 5.96
N VAL A 93 20.71 11.40 5.39
CA VAL A 93 19.58 10.67 5.98
C VAL A 93 19.70 9.18 5.63
N GLY A 94 19.69 8.30 6.64
CA GLY A 94 19.83 6.86 6.46
C GLY A 94 18.53 6.11 6.13
N GLY A 95 17.39 6.78 6.22
CA GLY A 95 16.07 6.22 5.95
C GLY A 95 14.96 7.25 6.02
N TYR A 96 13.82 6.93 5.42
CA TYR A 96 12.61 7.76 5.41
C TYR A 96 11.51 7.13 6.28
N ASP A 97 10.60 7.94 6.77
CA ASP A 97 9.32 7.57 7.40
C ASP A 97 8.30 8.63 6.98
N VAL A 98 7.35 8.23 6.13
CA VAL A 98 6.42 9.16 5.48
C VAL A 98 4.99 8.69 5.55
N THR A 99 4.08 9.65 5.62
CA THR A 99 2.63 9.47 5.53
C THR A 99 2.22 9.44 4.07
N VAL A 100 1.36 8.48 3.72
CA VAL A 100 0.77 8.32 2.40
C VAL A 100 -0.74 8.33 2.55
N ASP A 101 -1.41 9.24 1.85
CA ASP A 101 -2.87 9.32 1.81
C ASP A 101 -3.35 8.99 0.41
N ILE A 102 -4.43 8.21 0.34
CA ILE A 102 -5.07 7.81 -0.92
C ILE A 102 -6.52 8.23 -0.83
N SER A 103 -6.95 9.10 -1.74
CA SER A 103 -8.36 9.47 -1.90
C SER A 103 -8.96 8.84 -3.15
N TYR A 104 -10.24 8.47 -3.05
CA TYR A 104 -11.00 7.87 -4.14
C TYR A 104 -12.49 7.99 -3.93
N VAL A 105 -13.23 7.87 -5.03
CA VAL A 105 -14.68 7.75 -5.04
C VAL A 105 -15.05 6.29 -5.21
N ASN A 106 -15.89 5.78 -4.30
CA ASN A 106 -16.48 4.46 -4.44
C ASN A 106 -17.49 4.46 -5.59
N SER A 107 -17.22 3.68 -6.64
CA SER A 107 -18.05 3.64 -7.86
C SER A 107 -19.52 3.22 -7.64
N VAL A 108 -19.83 2.54 -6.54
CA VAL A 108 -21.18 2.03 -6.24
C VAL A 108 -22.00 3.06 -5.47
N VAL A 109 -21.42 3.64 -4.42
CA VAL A 109 -22.15 4.58 -3.53
C VAL A 109 -21.85 6.05 -3.83
N GLY A 110 -20.88 6.35 -4.69
CA GLY A 110 -20.48 7.71 -5.07
C GLY A 110 -19.86 8.53 -3.94
N LEU A 111 -19.48 7.89 -2.83
CA LEU A 111 -18.90 8.56 -1.67
C LEU A 111 -17.37 8.58 -1.78
N GLU A 112 -16.80 9.73 -1.47
CA GLU A 112 -15.37 9.90 -1.31
C GLU A 112 -14.87 9.21 -0.04
N ARG A 113 -13.69 8.61 -0.14
CA ARG A 113 -12.97 7.93 0.92
C ARG A 113 -11.52 8.38 0.89
N VAL A 114 -10.93 8.47 2.08
CA VAL A 114 -9.51 8.71 2.25
C VAL A 114 -8.97 7.61 3.15
N ASP A 115 -7.96 6.91 2.67
CA ASP A 115 -7.24 5.88 3.41
C ASP A 115 -5.81 6.35 3.63
N SER A 116 -5.40 6.42 4.90
CA SER A 116 -4.08 6.88 5.31
C SER A 116 -3.20 5.71 5.75
N GLY A 117 -1.91 5.78 5.43
CA GLY A 117 -0.90 4.81 5.82
C GLY A 117 0.45 5.48 6.10
N ARG A 118 1.39 4.68 6.59
CA ARG A 118 2.80 5.07 6.72
C ARG A 118 3.69 4.05 6.05
N VAL A 119 4.74 4.54 5.40
CA VAL A 119 5.80 3.73 4.81
C VAL A 119 7.15 4.25 5.29
N TRP A 120 8.07 3.34 5.56
CA TRP A 120 9.41 3.67 6.01
C TRP A 120 10.42 2.67 5.46
N GLY A 121 11.66 3.10 5.30
CA GLY A 121 12.70 2.27 4.71
C GLY A 121 14.05 2.96 4.64
N PRO A 122 15.10 2.26 4.21
CA PRO A 122 16.40 2.86 3.97
C PRO A 122 16.34 3.82 2.78
N CYS A 123 17.18 4.86 2.82
CA CYS A 123 17.48 5.68 1.66
C CYS A 123 18.61 4.98 0.89
N GLU A 124 18.29 4.40 -0.26
CA GLU A 124 19.23 3.73 -1.16
C GLU A 124 19.64 4.62 -2.35
#